data_AF-A0A925RFK1-F1
#
_entry.id   AF-A0A925RFK1-F1
#
_cell.length_a   1.000
_cell.length_b   1.000
_cell.length_c   1.000
_cell.angle_alpha   90.00
_cell.angle_beta   90.00
_cell.angle_gamma   90.00
#
_symmetry.space_group_name_H-M   'P 1'
#
loop_
_entity.id
_entity.type
_entity.pdbx_description
1 polymer ?
#
loop_
_entity_poly.entity_id
_entity_poly.type
_entity_poly.pdbx_seq_one_letter_code
_entity_poly.pdbx_strand_id
1 'polypeptide(L)'
;MSLLETQRFLTALATLKIPVGGVFVNRLLEWGVGSREWGVGEAEEIEEAEEATQNSKLSSVAARSATQNSTLDRLAEQQQLLTKFLLLSDQIPVFAVPQQITEPAGAIALDHLFTQLQPAKMESTVITAPHVQIPDKILPGFGDFIAEGRQLILVGGKGGVGKTTVAAAIAWGMAERYGDRNVRVISIDPAHSLGDAFGQPLGNEPVALTPNLSGQEIDAELVLDRFRQEYLWELADMMSGETGDADTTLKLAYGPEAWRKIVAQALPGIDEMLSLVTVMELLESKEQDLIVLDTAPTGHLLRFLEMPTAMGDWLAWIFKLWIKYQNVLGRTELMGRLRTLRQRVMQAQKKLKDPKYTEFIGVIQAQTAITAEAHRLSETLKTMGMAQRYIVHNRFEPGQKLAEGLFSEQTIVHLPGLPRSIAPSDRIQMAAKLLF
;
A
#
# COMPACT_ATOMS: atom_id res chain seq x y z
N MET A 1 9.42 5.65 4.29
CA MET A 1 9.07 4.27 4.63
C MET A 1 10.07 3.60 5.57
N SER A 2 10.99 2.71 5.13
CA SER A 2 11.71 1.82 6.07
C SER A 2 12.47 2.53 7.20
N LEU A 3 13.05 3.71 6.94
CA LEU A 3 13.68 4.55 7.97
C LEU A 3 12.67 5.02 9.03
N LEU A 4 11.52 5.53 8.60
CA LEU A 4 10.46 6.03 9.49
C LEU A 4 9.80 4.89 10.26
N GLU A 5 9.60 3.74 9.62
CA GLU A 5 9.11 2.52 10.29
C GLU A 5 10.11 2.04 11.35
N THR A 6 11.40 2.05 11.03
CA THR A 6 12.46 1.75 12.01
C THR A 6 12.42 2.74 13.18
N GLN A 7 12.22 4.04 12.93
CA GLN A 7 12.09 5.05 13.98
C GLN A 7 10.91 4.77 14.92
N ARG A 8 9.73 4.50 14.36
CA ARG A 8 8.53 4.16 15.13
C ARG A 8 8.77 2.90 15.95
N PHE A 9 9.40 1.88 15.35
CA PHE A 9 9.71 0.63 16.03
C PHE A 9 10.70 0.80 17.19
N LEU A 10 11.80 1.54 16.99
CA LEU A 10 12.76 1.85 18.05
C LEU A 10 12.12 2.64 19.20
N THR A 11 11.21 3.57 18.90
CA THR A 11 10.44 4.33 19.90
C THR A 11 9.54 3.40 20.73
N ALA A 12 8.88 2.44 20.09
CA ALA A 12 8.05 1.44 20.76
C ALA A 12 8.90 0.52 21.67
N LEU A 13 10.05 0.03 21.19
CA LEU A 13 10.96 -0.80 21.99
C LEU A 13 11.52 -0.04 23.20
N ALA A 14 11.87 1.24 23.03
CA ALA A 14 12.31 2.09 24.14
C ALA A 14 11.22 2.26 25.20
N THR A 15 9.95 2.44 24.77
CA THR A 15 8.79 2.51 25.68
C THR A 15 8.61 1.21 26.48
N LEU A 16 8.84 0.07 25.83
CA LEU A 16 8.81 -1.26 26.45
C LEU A 16 10.10 -1.61 27.23
N LYS A 17 11.10 -0.71 27.25
CA LYS A 17 12.43 -0.92 27.87
C LYS A 17 13.16 -2.16 27.33
N ILE A 18 12.93 -2.51 26.06
CA ILE A 18 13.62 -3.60 25.39
C ILE A 18 14.95 -3.07 24.84
N PRO A 19 16.11 -3.64 25.23
CA PRO A 19 17.40 -3.19 24.72
C PRO A 19 17.56 -3.54 23.24
N VAL A 20 18.11 -2.61 22.46
CA VAL A 20 18.40 -2.79 21.03
C VAL A 20 19.90 -2.83 20.82
N GLY A 21 20.40 -3.96 20.30
CA GLY A 21 21.84 -4.19 20.12
C GLY A 21 22.42 -3.66 18.80
N GLY A 22 21.58 -3.35 17.81
CA GLY A 22 22.02 -2.86 16.51
C GLY A 22 20.89 -2.73 15.48
N VAL A 23 21.13 -1.96 14.43
CA VAL A 23 20.23 -1.85 13.25
C VAL A 23 20.99 -2.32 12.01
N PHE A 24 20.41 -3.22 11.23
CA PHE A 24 20.99 -3.68 9.95
C PHE A 24 20.29 -2.99 8.79
N VAL A 25 21.04 -2.22 8.00
CA VAL A 25 20.56 -1.62 6.75
C VAL A 25 20.94 -2.56 5.61
N ASN A 26 19.94 -3.25 5.08
CA ASN A 26 20.14 -4.32 4.10
C ASN A 26 20.05 -3.82 2.66
N ARG A 27 20.71 -4.55 1.74
CA ARG A 27 20.73 -4.31 0.28
C ARG A 27 21.36 -2.97 -0.10
N LEU A 28 22.47 -2.63 0.53
CA LEU A 28 23.26 -1.47 0.14
C LEU A 28 24.04 -1.75 -1.14
N LEU A 29 23.97 -0.83 -2.09
CA LEU A 29 24.81 -0.82 -3.28
C LEU A 29 26.25 -0.46 -2.88
N GLU A 30 27.22 -1.24 -3.34
CA GLU A 30 28.64 -0.93 -3.19
C GLU A 30 29.13 -0.05 -4.35
N TRP A 31 29.88 1.00 -4.01
CA TRP A 31 30.56 1.82 -5.00
C TRP A 31 31.69 1.02 -5.67
N GLY A 32 31.62 0.81 -6.99
CA GLY A 32 32.70 0.22 -7.80
C GLY A 32 32.52 -1.24 -8.25
N VAL A 33 31.51 -1.97 -7.78
CA VAL A 33 31.25 -3.36 -8.23
C VAL A 33 30.49 -3.37 -9.58
N GLY A 34 29.54 -2.45 -9.78
CA GLY A 34 28.78 -2.34 -11.03
C GLY A 34 29.59 -1.89 -12.26
N SER A 35 30.79 -1.33 -12.07
CA SER A 35 31.68 -0.89 -13.16
C SER A 35 32.72 -1.93 -13.58
N ARG A 36 32.99 -2.96 -12.76
CA ARG A 36 34.01 -3.97 -13.07
C ARG A 36 33.44 -5.24 -13.71
N GLU A 37 32.22 -5.63 -13.39
CA GLU A 37 31.66 -6.90 -13.88
C GLU A 37 30.85 -6.79 -15.20
N TRP A 38 30.68 -5.58 -15.75
CA TRP A 38 30.07 -5.36 -17.08
C TRP A 38 31.09 -4.92 -18.14
N GLY A 39 32.38 -5.09 -17.87
CA GLY A 39 33.43 -4.69 -18.76
C GLY A 39 34.78 -5.23 -18.34
N VAL A 40 35.01 -6.52 -18.54
CA VAL A 40 36.23 -7.15 -19.09
C VAL A 40 35.88 -8.63 -19.27
N GLY A 41 35.58 -9.05 -20.51
CA GLY A 41 35.32 -10.46 -20.80
C GLY A 41 34.64 -10.70 -22.15
N GLU A 42 34.94 -9.90 -23.19
CA GLU A 42 34.50 -10.16 -24.57
C GLU A 42 35.28 -9.28 -25.57
N ALA A 43 36.59 -9.13 -25.35
CA ALA A 43 37.48 -8.38 -26.24
C ALA A 43 38.33 -9.27 -27.17
N GLU A 44 38.07 -10.58 -27.24
CA GLU A 44 38.83 -11.51 -28.09
C GLU A 44 37.99 -12.33 -29.09
N GLU A 45 36.69 -12.07 -29.26
CA GLU A 45 35.88 -12.73 -30.32
C GLU A 45 35.02 -11.74 -31.13
N ILE A 46 35.61 -10.62 -31.55
CA ILE A 46 35.01 -9.77 -32.60
C ILE A 46 36.01 -9.63 -33.74
N GLU A 47 36.18 -10.72 -34.47
CA GLU A 47 36.66 -10.69 -35.85
C GLU A 47 35.89 -11.71 -36.70
N GLU A 48 34.58 -11.89 -36.48
CA GLU A 48 33.71 -12.64 -37.41
C GLU A 48 32.20 -12.48 -37.07
N ALA A 49 31.63 -11.27 -37.22
CA ALA A 49 30.17 -11.06 -37.33
C ALA A 49 29.83 -9.64 -37.81
N GLU A 50 30.32 -9.25 -38.99
CA GLU A 50 29.75 -8.13 -39.73
C GLU A 50 28.46 -8.59 -40.43
N GLU A 51 27.32 -8.52 -39.72
CA GLU A 51 25.98 -8.23 -40.26
C GLU A 51 24.91 -8.43 -39.17
N ALA A 52 24.79 -7.46 -38.25
CA ALA A 52 23.60 -7.33 -37.40
C ALA A 52 23.29 -5.84 -37.14
N THR A 53 22.16 -5.43 -37.74
CA THR A 53 21.43 -4.17 -37.67
C THR A 53 21.85 -3.14 -36.60
N GLN A 54 22.18 -1.93 -37.08
CA GLN A 54 22.51 -0.71 -36.35
C GLN A 54 21.50 -0.32 -35.24
N ASN A 55 20.24 -0.78 -35.34
CA ASN A 55 19.21 -0.59 -34.31
C ASN A 55 19.45 -1.36 -33.01
N SER A 56 20.09 -2.55 -33.03
CA SER A 56 20.31 -3.32 -31.78
C SER A 56 21.46 -2.77 -30.94
N LYS A 57 22.47 -2.16 -31.59
CA LYS A 57 23.58 -1.47 -30.95
C LYS A 57 23.14 -0.16 -30.28
N LEU A 58 22.21 0.58 -30.88
CA LEU A 58 21.65 1.79 -30.29
C LEU A 58 20.78 1.46 -29.05
N SER A 59 19.97 0.40 -29.11
CA SER A 59 19.17 -0.03 -27.95
C SER A 59 20.03 -0.54 -26.78
N SER A 60 21.15 -1.22 -27.06
CA SER A 60 22.03 -1.74 -26.01
C SER A 60 22.85 -0.64 -25.32
N VAL A 61 23.28 0.38 -26.06
CA VAL A 61 23.98 1.56 -25.50
C VAL A 61 23.03 2.42 -24.66
N ALA A 62 21.80 2.65 -25.13
CA ALA A 62 20.78 3.38 -24.37
C ALA A 62 20.38 2.65 -23.08
N ALA A 63 20.20 1.31 -23.15
CA ALA A 63 19.92 0.49 -21.97
C ALA A 63 21.06 0.54 -20.94
N ARG A 64 22.32 0.46 -21.38
CA ARG A 64 23.50 0.57 -20.50
C ARG A 64 23.58 1.93 -19.81
N SER A 65 23.31 3.03 -20.52
CA SER A 65 23.29 4.38 -19.96
C SER A 65 22.15 4.58 -18.95
N ALA A 66 20.96 4.06 -19.24
CA ALA A 66 19.81 4.12 -18.33
C ALA A 66 20.06 3.35 -17.02
N THR A 67 20.65 2.15 -17.11
CA THR A 67 21.01 1.33 -15.93
C THR A 67 22.08 2.02 -15.07
N GLN A 68 23.07 2.65 -15.70
CA GLN A 68 24.10 3.40 -14.99
C GLN A 68 23.53 4.63 -14.26
N ASN A 69 22.65 5.40 -14.91
CA ASN A 69 21.97 6.54 -14.29
C ASN A 69 21.05 6.13 -13.14
N SER A 70 20.29 5.04 -13.29
CA SER A 70 19.45 4.45 -12.24
C SER A 70 20.27 4.00 -11.02
N THR A 71 21.46 3.45 -11.25
CA THR A 71 22.36 3.02 -10.17
C THR A 71 22.91 4.21 -9.39
N LEU A 72 23.32 5.28 -10.08
CA LEU A 72 23.80 6.51 -9.44
C LEU A 72 22.70 7.22 -8.64
N ASP A 73 21.48 7.26 -9.17
CA ASP A 73 20.30 7.82 -8.48
C ASP A 73 20.00 7.05 -7.17
N ARG A 74 20.05 5.71 -7.21
CA ARG A 74 19.91 4.89 -6.00
C ARG A 74 21.05 5.09 -5.00
N LEU A 75 22.29 5.21 -5.47
CA LEU A 75 23.44 5.45 -4.61
C LEU A 75 23.33 6.81 -3.89
N ALA A 76 22.88 7.85 -4.60
CA ALA A 76 22.65 9.16 -4.00
C ALA A 76 21.53 9.13 -2.94
N GLU A 77 20.40 8.46 -3.21
CA GLU A 77 19.34 8.24 -2.21
C GLU A 77 19.86 7.44 -1.01
N GLN A 78 20.59 6.35 -1.27
CA GLN A 78 21.18 5.50 -0.23
C GLN A 78 22.07 6.28 0.71
N GLN A 79 22.96 7.13 0.19
CA GLN A 79 23.84 7.94 1.02
C GLN A 79 23.04 8.85 1.96
N GLN A 80 22.02 9.54 1.43
CA GLN A 80 21.14 10.39 2.24
C GLN A 80 20.40 9.60 3.32
N LEU A 81 19.88 8.41 3.00
CA LEU A 81 19.16 7.56 3.95
C LEU A 81 20.09 6.94 5.00
N LEU A 82 21.28 6.50 4.61
CA LEU A 82 22.25 5.91 5.53
C LEU A 82 22.72 6.94 6.57
N THR A 83 22.96 8.18 6.15
CA THR A 83 23.22 9.30 7.07
C THR A 83 22.09 9.48 8.08
N LYS A 84 20.82 9.42 7.63
CA LYS A 84 19.67 9.50 8.54
C LYS A 84 19.59 8.31 9.50
N PHE A 85 19.87 7.10 9.04
CA PHE A 85 19.92 5.92 9.92
C PHE A 85 20.98 6.06 11.01
N LEU A 86 22.18 6.54 10.65
CA LEU A 86 23.27 6.76 11.60
C LEU A 86 22.90 7.79 12.68
N LEU A 87 22.26 8.90 12.30
CA LEU A 87 21.80 9.93 13.23
C LEU A 87 20.65 9.44 14.14
N LEU A 88 19.77 8.59 13.59
CA LEU A 88 18.64 8.04 14.32
C LEU A 88 19.08 7.10 15.45
N SER A 89 20.27 6.51 15.30
CA SER A 89 20.82 5.50 16.16
C SER A 89 22.08 5.99 16.88
N ASP A 90 22.17 7.26 17.26
CA ASP A 90 23.37 7.85 17.90
C ASP A 90 23.90 7.06 19.13
N GLN A 91 23.14 6.09 19.66
CA GLN A 91 23.52 5.18 20.75
C GLN A 91 23.50 3.68 20.39
N ILE A 92 23.14 3.30 19.16
CA ILE A 92 22.97 1.91 18.71
C ILE A 92 23.80 1.70 17.43
N PRO A 93 24.63 0.64 17.33
CA PRO A 93 25.45 0.43 16.15
C PRO A 93 24.59 0.12 14.91
N VAL A 94 24.93 0.74 13.78
CA VAL A 94 24.33 0.44 12.47
C VAL A 94 25.29 -0.42 11.67
N PHE A 95 24.77 -1.48 11.08
CA PHE A 95 25.52 -2.40 10.23
C PHE A 95 25.03 -2.30 8.79
N ALA A 96 25.97 -2.17 7.86
CA ALA A 96 25.74 -2.20 6.44
C ALA A 96 25.76 -3.66 5.95
N VAL A 97 24.70 -4.06 5.22
CA VAL A 97 24.65 -5.36 4.53
C VAL A 97 24.59 -5.12 3.02
N PRO A 98 25.58 -5.55 2.25
CA PRO A 98 25.64 -5.28 0.82
C PRO A 98 24.56 -6.06 0.06
N GLN A 99 24.11 -5.48 -1.05
CA GLN A 99 23.17 -6.12 -1.97
C GLN A 99 23.82 -7.34 -2.62
N GLN A 100 23.18 -8.50 -2.44
CA GLN A 100 23.60 -9.74 -3.06
C GLN A 100 23.04 -9.84 -4.49
N ILE A 101 23.82 -10.41 -5.40
CA ILE A 101 23.41 -10.66 -6.79
C ILE A 101 22.31 -11.73 -6.83
N THR A 102 22.43 -12.76 -5.98
CA THR A 102 21.43 -13.81 -5.79
C THR A 102 20.99 -13.87 -4.33
N GLU A 103 19.78 -14.36 -4.07
CA GLU A 103 19.32 -14.53 -2.70
C GLU A 103 20.21 -15.58 -2.00
N PRO A 104 20.85 -15.23 -0.87
CA PRO A 104 21.76 -16.15 -0.18
C PRO A 104 20.95 -17.30 0.41
N ALA A 105 21.12 -18.50 -0.15
CA ALA A 105 20.43 -19.71 0.26
C ALA A 105 21.44 -20.80 0.68
N GLY A 106 21.24 -21.37 1.87
CA GLY A 106 22.12 -22.38 2.45
C GLY A 106 23.27 -21.82 3.29
N ALA A 107 23.90 -22.69 4.08
CA ALA A 107 24.89 -22.30 5.10
C ALA A 107 26.08 -21.52 4.52
N ILE A 108 26.65 -21.98 3.40
CA ILE A 108 27.83 -21.35 2.78
C ILE A 108 27.52 -19.91 2.33
N ALA A 109 26.36 -19.69 1.72
CA ALA A 109 25.95 -18.37 1.25
C ALA A 109 25.70 -17.42 2.43
N LEU A 110 25.18 -17.93 3.55
CA LEU A 110 24.99 -17.16 4.77
C LEU A 110 26.31 -16.83 5.48
N ASP A 111 27.26 -17.76 5.52
CA ASP A 111 28.60 -17.51 6.06
C ASP A 111 29.32 -16.43 5.24
N HIS A 112 29.21 -16.50 3.91
CA HIS A 112 29.76 -15.48 3.02
C HIS A 112 29.09 -14.11 3.20
N LEU A 113 27.77 -14.07 3.43
CA LEU A 113 27.08 -12.83 3.77
C LEU A 113 27.58 -12.26 5.10
N PHE A 114 27.79 -13.12 6.10
CA PHE A 114 28.21 -12.71 7.43
C PHE A 114 29.60 -12.05 7.43
N THR A 115 30.54 -12.55 6.61
CA THR A 115 31.88 -11.94 6.48
C THR A 115 31.87 -10.57 5.83
N GLN A 116 30.80 -10.22 5.11
CA GLN A 116 30.63 -8.91 4.46
C GLN A 116 29.97 -7.86 5.36
N LEU A 117 29.47 -8.24 6.54
CA LEU A 117 28.85 -7.30 7.46
C LEU A 117 29.87 -6.32 8.01
N GLN A 118 29.64 -5.03 7.82
CA GLN A 118 30.51 -3.97 8.34
C GLN A 118 29.72 -2.91 9.11
N PRO A 119 30.29 -2.26 10.13
CA PRO A 119 29.68 -1.06 10.71
C PRO A 119 29.47 -0.01 9.61
N ALA A 120 28.26 0.52 9.49
CA ALA A 120 27.96 1.60 8.58
C ALA A 120 28.75 2.85 8.99
N LYS A 121 29.33 3.54 8.01
CA LYS A 121 30.11 4.76 8.22
C LYS A 121 29.51 5.89 7.41
N MET A 122 29.68 7.12 7.90
CA MET A 122 29.47 8.31 7.09
C MET A 122 30.49 8.32 5.95
N GLU A 123 30.04 8.17 4.71
CA GLU A 123 30.91 8.37 3.55
C GLU A 123 31.05 9.86 3.25
N SER A 124 32.30 10.33 3.15
CA SER A 124 32.63 11.74 2.90
C SER A 124 32.40 12.18 1.44
N THR A 125 32.29 11.23 0.52
CA THR A 125 32.15 11.49 -0.92
C THR A 125 30.69 11.73 -1.26
N VAL A 126 30.30 12.98 -1.50
CA VAL A 126 28.92 13.30 -1.92
C VAL A 126 28.69 12.77 -3.35
N ILE A 127 27.87 11.72 -3.48
CA ILE A 127 27.41 11.24 -4.77
C ILE A 127 26.34 12.21 -5.25
N THR A 128 26.69 13.06 -6.21
CA THR A 128 25.70 13.93 -6.84
C THR A 128 24.83 13.07 -7.75
N ALA A 129 23.53 13.02 -7.49
CA ALA A 129 22.59 12.34 -8.37
C ALA A 129 22.73 12.94 -9.79
N PRO A 130 22.84 12.12 -10.85
CA PRO A 130 22.90 12.63 -12.22
C PRO A 130 21.65 13.44 -12.54
N HIS A 131 21.69 14.24 -13.62
CA HIS A 131 20.48 14.89 -14.13
C HIS A 131 19.37 13.86 -14.29
N VAL A 132 18.30 14.03 -13.53
CA VAL A 132 17.17 13.10 -13.47
C VAL A 132 16.55 12.99 -14.85
N GLN A 133 16.79 11.88 -15.53
CA GLN A 133 16.13 11.55 -16.80
C GLN A 133 14.71 11.09 -16.48
N ILE A 134 13.74 11.80 -17.02
CA ILE A 134 12.33 11.43 -16.91
C ILE A 134 12.12 10.23 -17.85
N PRO A 135 11.63 9.08 -17.35
CA PRO A 135 11.30 7.95 -18.21
C PRO A 135 10.26 8.34 -19.26
N ASP A 136 10.33 7.75 -20.44
CA ASP A 136 9.28 7.90 -21.45
C ASP A 136 8.01 7.16 -21.03
N LYS A 137 6.85 7.71 -21.42
CA LYS A 137 5.56 7.06 -21.23
C LYS A 137 5.47 5.81 -22.12
N ILE A 138 5.01 4.71 -21.53
CA ILE A 138 4.83 3.43 -22.21
C ILE A 138 3.33 3.17 -22.37
N LEU A 139 2.87 3.03 -23.60
CA LEU A 139 1.47 2.71 -23.89
C LEU A 139 1.19 1.21 -23.70
N PRO A 140 -0.03 0.82 -23.29
CA PRO A 140 -1.19 1.69 -23.02
C PRO A 140 -1.14 2.35 -21.63
N GLY A 141 -1.76 3.53 -21.51
CA GLY A 141 -2.07 4.17 -20.23
C GLY A 141 -3.50 3.87 -19.75
N PHE A 142 -3.87 4.45 -18.61
CA PHE A 142 -5.23 4.42 -18.09
C PHE A 142 -6.21 5.23 -18.96
N GLY A 143 -7.46 4.78 -18.93
CA GLY A 143 -8.61 5.57 -19.40
C GLY A 143 -8.95 6.72 -18.47
N ASP A 144 -10.10 7.35 -18.73
CA ASP A 144 -10.58 8.46 -17.91
C ASP A 144 -11.66 7.98 -16.95
N PHE A 145 -11.27 7.70 -15.71
CA PHE A 145 -12.16 7.10 -14.72
C PHE A 145 -13.37 8.00 -14.39
N ILE A 146 -13.18 9.32 -14.30
CA ILE A 146 -14.26 10.26 -13.98
C ILE A 146 -15.23 10.37 -15.16
N ALA A 147 -14.73 10.51 -16.40
CA ALA A 147 -15.59 10.54 -17.58
C ALA A 147 -16.37 9.23 -17.79
N GLU A 148 -15.79 8.10 -17.39
CA GLU A 148 -16.44 6.79 -17.41
C GLU A 148 -17.46 6.59 -16.26
N GLY A 149 -17.58 7.54 -15.34
CA GLY A 149 -18.55 7.51 -14.24
C GLY A 149 -18.08 6.76 -12.99
N ARG A 150 -16.78 6.42 -12.88
CA ARG A 150 -16.24 5.78 -11.68
C ARG A 150 -16.24 6.75 -10.51
N GLN A 151 -16.65 6.23 -9.36
CA GLN A 151 -16.65 6.93 -8.08
C GLN A 151 -15.68 6.32 -7.09
N LEU A 152 -15.28 5.06 -7.31
CA LEU A 152 -14.34 4.33 -6.46
C LEU A 152 -13.29 3.61 -7.30
N ILE A 153 -12.03 3.78 -6.95
CA ILE A 153 -10.91 3.00 -7.47
C ILE A 153 -10.25 2.27 -6.31
N LEU A 154 -10.17 0.95 -6.39
CA LEU A 154 -9.49 0.10 -5.41
C LEU A 154 -8.12 -0.28 -5.94
N VAL A 155 -7.05 0.02 -5.21
CA VAL A 155 -5.68 -0.33 -5.61
C VAL A 155 -5.14 -1.43 -4.71
N GLY A 156 -4.88 -2.61 -5.28
CA GLY A 156 -4.51 -3.80 -4.52
C GLY A 156 -3.31 -4.56 -5.08
N GLY A 157 -2.72 -5.42 -4.24
CA GLY A 157 -1.56 -6.22 -4.59
C GLY A 157 -0.75 -6.68 -3.37
N LYS A 158 0.35 -7.39 -3.60
CA LYS A 158 1.25 -7.85 -2.54
C LYS A 158 1.92 -6.65 -1.83
N GLY A 159 2.31 -6.81 -0.57
CA GLY A 159 3.12 -5.81 0.14
C GLY A 159 4.41 -5.46 -0.64
N GLY A 160 4.77 -4.17 -0.67
CA GLY A 160 6.02 -3.69 -1.29
C GLY A 160 6.00 -3.49 -2.81
N VAL A 161 4.90 -3.82 -3.51
CA VAL A 161 4.81 -3.65 -4.98
C VAL A 161 4.65 -2.19 -5.43
N GLY A 162 4.28 -1.27 -4.53
CA GLY A 162 4.09 0.16 -4.81
C GLY A 162 2.64 0.63 -4.99
N LYS A 163 1.68 -0.05 -4.33
CA LYS A 163 0.23 0.28 -4.36
C LYS A 163 -0.04 1.76 -4.04
N THR A 164 0.52 2.25 -2.94
CA THR A 164 0.36 3.63 -2.47
C THR A 164 0.83 4.66 -3.48
N THR A 165 1.97 4.40 -4.16
CA THR A 165 2.46 5.27 -5.23
C THR A 165 1.48 5.30 -6.40
N VAL A 166 0.94 4.15 -6.81
CA VAL A 166 -0.04 4.05 -7.90
C VAL A 166 -1.36 4.73 -7.50
N ALA A 167 -1.86 4.50 -6.28
CA ALA A 167 -3.07 5.15 -5.77
C ALA A 167 -2.93 6.67 -5.72
N ALA A 168 -1.83 7.18 -5.17
CA ALA A 168 -1.52 8.60 -5.13
C ALA A 168 -1.42 9.19 -6.54
N ALA A 169 -0.79 8.49 -7.48
CA ALA A 169 -0.64 8.92 -8.87
C ALA A 169 -1.97 8.96 -9.63
N ILE A 170 -2.85 7.97 -9.42
CA ILE A 170 -4.20 7.97 -9.99
C ILE A 170 -4.99 9.17 -9.48
N ALA A 171 -4.99 9.40 -8.17
CA ALA A 171 -5.71 10.50 -7.56
C ALA A 171 -5.19 11.86 -8.04
N TRP A 172 -3.87 12.02 -8.13
CA TRP A 172 -3.23 13.22 -8.68
C TRP A 172 -3.62 13.46 -10.14
N GLY A 173 -3.49 12.44 -11.00
CA GLY A 173 -3.78 12.58 -12.43
C GLY A 173 -5.24 12.94 -12.72
N MET A 174 -6.18 12.40 -11.93
CA MET A 174 -7.59 12.77 -12.03
C MET A 174 -7.87 14.18 -11.53
N ALA A 175 -7.27 14.58 -10.40
CA ALA A 175 -7.42 15.94 -9.86
C ALA A 175 -6.80 17.00 -10.79
N GLU A 176 -5.64 16.72 -11.38
CA GLU A 176 -4.98 17.60 -12.35
C GLU A 176 -5.80 17.75 -13.63
N ARG A 177 -6.42 16.66 -14.10
CA ARG A 177 -7.26 16.68 -15.31
C ARG A 177 -8.60 17.40 -15.08
N TYR A 178 -9.18 17.28 -13.89
CA TYR A 178 -10.50 17.83 -13.56
C TYR A 178 -10.43 18.81 -12.38
N GLY A 179 -10.03 20.05 -12.65
CA GLY A 179 -9.89 21.10 -11.63
C GLY A 179 -11.18 21.46 -10.88
N ASP A 180 -12.35 21.07 -11.40
CA ASP A 180 -13.68 21.30 -10.81
C ASP A 180 -14.28 20.05 -10.12
N ARG A 181 -13.53 18.94 -10.09
CA ARG A 181 -13.95 17.70 -9.43
C ARG A 181 -13.11 17.46 -8.19
N ASN A 182 -13.77 17.03 -7.12
CA ASN A 182 -13.14 16.73 -5.84
C ASN A 182 -12.68 15.28 -5.81
N VAL A 183 -11.38 15.07 -5.62
CA VAL A 183 -10.75 13.76 -5.54
C VAL A 183 -10.23 13.53 -4.12
N ARG A 184 -10.44 12.32 -3.58
CA ARG A 184 -9.84 11.90 -2.32
C ARG A 184 -9.06 10.62 -2.47
N VAL A 185 -7.83 10.60 -1.97
CA VAL A 185 -7.06 9.37 -1.78
C VAL A 185 -7.05 8.98 -0.32
N ILE A 186 -7.41 7.73 -0.05
CA ILE A 186 -7.57 7.19 1.29
C ILE A 186 -6.66 5.97 1.40
N SER A 187 -5.82 5.91 2.44
CA SER A 187 -5.12 4.68 2.79
C SER A 187 -5.81 4.01 3.96
N ILE A 188 -6.05 2.71 3.81
CA ILE A 188 -6.44 1.79 4.88
C ILE A 188 -5.31 0.80 5.17
N ASP A 189 -4.10 1.08 4.69
CA ASP A 189 -2.90 0.30 5.00
C ASP A 189 -2.37 0.75 6.38
N PRO A 190 -2.27 -0.16 7.37
CA PRO A 190 -1.74 0.16 8.70
C PRO A 190 -0.33 0.75 8.68
N ALA A 191 0.41 0.57 7.59
CA ALA A 191 1.76 1.11 7.44
C ALA A 191 1.81 2.65 7.31
N HIS A 192 0.68 3.35 7.12
CA HIS A 192 0.61 4.83 7.06
C HIS A 192 1.63 5.42 6.06
N SER A 193 1.54 4.94 4.81
CA SER A 193 2.54 5.19 3.77
C SER A 193 2.16 6.28 2.76
N LEU A 194 0.92 6.78 2.83
CA LEU A 194 0.39 7.76 1.90
C LEU A 194 0.94 9.15 2.20
N GLY A 195 1.07 9.52 3.47
CA GLY A 195 1.69 10.78 3.86
C GLY A 195 3.14 10.87 3.39
N ASP A 196 3.89 9.77 3.53
CA ASP A 196 5.25 9.64 3.00
C ASP A 196 5.30 9.80 1.47
N ALA A 197 4.30 9.27 0.76
CA ALA A 197 4.21 9.38 -0.70
C ALA A 197 4.03 10.83 -1.17
N PHE A 198 3.29 11.64 -0.42
CA PHE A 198 3.12 13.07 -0.70
C PHE A 198 4.15 13.97 -0.02
N GLY A 199 4.94 13.44 0.91
CA GLY A 199 5.92 14.21 1.67
C GLY A 199 5.32 15.08 2.76
N GLN A 200 4.10 14.78 3.23
CA GLN A 200 3.44 15.51 4.32
C GLN A 200 2.68 14.56 5.26
N PRO A 201 2.57 14.88 6.56
CA PRO A 201 1.85 14.02 7.49
C PRO A 201 0.35 13.97 7.14
N LEU A 202 -0.20 12.77 7.11
CA LEU A 202 -1.62 12.52 6.99
C LEU A 202 -2.11 11.79 8.25
N GLY A 203 -3.41 11.89 8.51
CA GLY A 203 -4.05 11.19 9.60
C GLY A 203 -5.51 10.93 9.30
N ASN A 204 -6.29 10.65 10.34
CA ASN A 204 -7.69 10.25 10.22
C ASN A 204 -8.57 11.36 9.63
N GLU A 205 -8.19 12.63 9.75
CA GLU A 205 -8.91 13.74 9.12
C GLU A 205 -8.32 14.07 7.75
N PRO A 206 -9.17 14.41 6.75
CA PRO A 206 -8.70 14.70 5.40
C PRO A 206 -7.87 15.99 5.37
N VAL A 207 -6.72 15.93 4.71
CA VAL A 207 -5.80 17.06 4.51
C VAL A 207 -5.75 17.40 3.02
N ALA A 208 -5.84 18.69 2.68
CA ALA A 208 -5.67 19.15 1.31
C ALA A 208 -4.23 18.89 0.82
N LEU A 209 -4.11 18.26 -0.35
CA LEU A 209 -2.86 18.02 -1.08
C LEU A 209 -2.72 19.03 -2.23
N THR A 210 -3.84 19.34 -2.88
CA THR A 210 -4.02 20.40 -3.87
C THR A 210 -5.40 21.05 -3.62
N PRO A 211 -5.82 22.10 -4.35
CA PRO A 211 -7.14 22.71 -4.15
C PRO A 211 -8.33 21.73 -4.29
N ASN A 212 -8.19 20.66 -5.07
CA ASN A 212 -9.24 19.69 -5.35
C ASN A 212 -8.84 18.23 -5.07
N LEU A 213 -7.64 17.99 -4.50
CA LEU A 213 -7.19 16.68 -4.03
C LEU A 213 -7.00 16.70 -2.52
N SER A 214 -7.62 15.74 -1.84
CA SER A 214 -7.41 15.51 -0.40
C SER A 214 -6.84 14.12 -0.12
N GLY A 215 -6.01 14.01 0.92
CA GLY A 215 -5.41 12.77 1.40
C GLY A 215 -5.87 12.44 2.81
N GLN A 216 -6.08 11.16 3.10
CA GLN A 216 -6.52 10.69 4.41
C GLN A 216 -5.91 9.31 4.71
N GLU A 217 -5.48 9.08 5.95
CA GLU A 217 -5.06 7.76 6.42
C GLU A 217 -5.96 7.32 7.56
N ILE A 218 -6.73 6.26 7.34
CA ILE A 218 -7.72 5.80 8.31
C ILE A 218 -7.01 5.09 9.46
N ASP A 219 -7.30 5.56 10.67
CA ASP A 219 -6.86 4.90 11.90
C ASP A 219 -7.95 3.92 12.36
N ALA A 220 -7.69 2.62 12.18
CA ALA A 220 -8.62 1.57 12.55
C ALA A 220 -9.00 1.59 14.04
N GLU A 221 -8.10 2.05 14.93
CA GLU A 221 -8.38 2.13 16.36
C GLU A 221 -9.37 3.24 16.68
N LEU A 222 -9.21 4.41 16.06
CA LEU A 222 -10.14 5.52 16.20
C LEU A 222 -11.52 5.17 15.62
N VAL A 223 -11.56 4.51 14.46
CA VAL A 223 -12.83 4.08 13.86
C VAL A 223 -13.51 3.01 14.72
N LEU A 224 -12.74 2.08 15.29
CA LEU A 224 -13.27 1.07 16.22
C LEU A 224 -13.85 1.72 17.47
N ASP A 225 -13.15 2.70 18.04
CA ASP A 225 -13.61 3.38 19.24
C ASP A 225 -14.93 4.11 18.99
N ARG A 226 -15.05 4.79 17.84
CA ARG A 226 -16.30 5.42 17.39
C ARG A 226 -17.42 4.40 17.21
N PHE A 227 -17.16 3.31 16.49
CA PHE A 227 -18.14 2.25 16.27
C PHE A 227 -18.62 1.63 17.60
N ARG A 228 -17.71 1.45 18.55
CA ARG A 228 -18.03 0.98 19.90
C ARG A 228 -18.98 1.95 20.61
N GLN A 229 -18.68 3.24 20.58
CA GLN A 229 -19.52 4.27 21.20
C GLN A 229 -20.91 4.32 20.57
N GLU A 230 -21.01 4.21 19.23
CA GLU A 230 -22.27 4.35 18.49
C GLU A 230 -23.19 3.13 18.57
N TYR A 231 -22.64 1.92 18.52
CA TYR A 231 -23.46 0.70 18.37
C TYR A 231 -23.35 -0.27 19.55
N LEU A 232 -22.20 -0.29 20.24
CA LEU A 232 -21.85 -1.39 21.14
C LEU A 232 -22.01 -1.03 22.62
N TRP A 233 -21.86 0.24 23.01
CA TRP A 233 -22.11 0.68 24.39
C TRP A 233 -23.53 0.32 24.85
N GLU A 234 -24.52 0.57 24.00
CA GLU A 234 -25.91 0.25 24.32
C GLU A 234 -26.18 -1.26 24.30
N LEU A 235 -25.50 -2.05 23.47
CA LEU A 235 -25.58 -3.52 23.52
C LEU A 235 -24.97 -4.09 24.79
N ALA A 236 -23.86 -3.50 25.27
CA ALA A 236 -23.21 -3.90 26.51
C ALA A 236 -24.12 -3.61 27.72
N ASP A 237 -24.72 -2.42 27.77
CA ASP A 237 -25.69 -2.02 28.79
C ASP A 237 -26.94 -2.92 28.81
N MET A 238 -27.36 -3.42 27.64
CA MET A 238 -28.44 -4.41 27.52
C MET A 238 -28.08 -5.80 28.06
N MET A 239 -26.82 -6.21 27.95
CA MET A 239 -26.35 -7.51 28.46
C MET A 239 -25.98 -7.47 29.93
N SER A 240 -25.70 -6.30 30.50
CA SER A 240 -25.27 -6.18 31.90
C SER A 240 -26.39 -6.34 32.93
N GLY A 241 -27.65 -6.03 32.56
CA GLY A 241 -28.81 -6.15 33.47
C GLY A 241 -28.71 -5.26 34.71
N GLU A 242 -29.86 -4.88 35.27
CA GLU A 242 -29.93 -4.16 36.55
C GLU A 242 -29.45 -5.07 37.70
N THR A 243 -28.14 -5.17 37.92
CA THR A 243 -27.56 -5.73 39.14
C THR A 243 -26.49 -4.77 39.65
N GLY A 244 -26.91 -3.94 40.59
CA GLY A 244 -26.25 -2.71 41.05
C GLY A 244 -24.98 -2.86 41.88
N ASP A 245 -24.06 -3.74 41.50
CA ASP A 245 -22.69 -3.78 42.08
C ASP A 245 -21.59 -4.13 41.06
N ALA A 246 -21.94 -4.16 39.77
CA ALA A 246 -21.06 -4.57 38.69
C ALA A 246 -20.25 -3.41 38.05
N ASP A 247 -20.35 -2.19 38.58
CA ASP A 247 -19.96 -0.97 37.86
C ASP A 247 -18.44 -0.86 37.64
N THR A 248 -17.60 -1.36 38.55
CA THR A 248 -16.14 -1.22 38.45
C THR A 248 -15.47 -2.32 37.63
N THR A 249 -15.93 -3.58 37.77
CA THR A 249 -15.34 -4.74 37.08
C THR A 249 -15.83 -4.85 35.63
N LEU A 250 -17.07 -4.44 35.32
CA LEU A 250 -17.55 -4.35 33.94
C LEU A 250 -16.90 -3.18 33.19
N LYS A 251 -16.74 -2.00 33.80
CA LYS A 251 -16.01 -0.88 33.15
C LYS A 251 -14.59 -1.28 32.74
N LEU A 252 -13.93 -2.14 33.52
CA LEU A 252 -12.61 -2.70 33.20
C LEU A 252 -12.66 -3.79 32.09
N ALA A 253 -13.68 -4.66 32.09
CA ALA A 253 -13.85 -5.68 31.06
C ALA A 253 -14.30 -5.12 29.69
N TYR A 254 -14.91 -3.94 29.67
CA TYR A 254 -15.40 -3.26 28.46
C TYR A 254 -14.62 -1.97 28.11
N GLY A 255 -13.45 -1.77 28.72
CA GLY A 255 -12.48 -0.78 28.27
C GLY A 255 -12.06 -1.01 26.80
N PRO A 256 -11.53 0.02 26.11
CA PRO A 256 -11.22 -0.05 24.68
C PRO A 256 -10.41 -1.27 24.28
N GLU A 257 -9.38 -1.60 25.07
CA GLU A 257 -8.47 -2.73 24.82
C GLU A 257 -9.09 -4.10 25.10
N ALA A 258 -9.82 -4.26 26.20
CA ALA A 258 -10.47 -5.52 26.58
C ALA A 258 -11.59 -5.87 25.60
N TRP A 259 -12.36 -4.87 25.18
CA TRP A 259 -13.41 -5.06 24.19
C TRP A 259 -12.85 -5.31 22.79
N ARG A 260 -11.81 -4.59 22.35
CA ARG A 260 -11.15 -4.89 21.06
C ARG A 260 -10.74 -6.36 20.99
N LYS A 261 -10.23 -6.95 22.07
CA LYS A 261 -9.92 -8.39 22.13
C LYS A 261 -11.17 -9.25 21.98
N ILE A 262 -12.28 -8.91 22.63
CA ILE A 262 -13.55 -9.65 22.52
C ILE A 262 -14.15 -9.55 21.11
N VAL A 263 -14.23 -8.35 20.52
CA VAL A 263 -14.78 -8.18 19.18
C VAL A 263 -13.86 -8.75 18.12
N ALA A 264 -12.54 -8.59 18.22
CA ALA A 264 -11.61 -9.23 17.30
C ALA A 264 -11.67 -10.77 17.37
N GLN A 265 -12.02 -11.35 18.53
CA GLN A 265 -12.28 -12.78 18.66
C GLN A 265 -13.63 -13.21 18.05
N ALA A 266 -14.65 -12.35 18.10
CA ALA A 266 -15.99 -12.63 17.59
C ALA A 266 -16.19 -12.30 16.10
N LEU A 267 -15.47 -11.29 15.60
CA LEU A 267 -15.51 -10.75 14.26
C LEU A 267 -14.07 -10.68 13.72
N PRO A 268 -13.58 -11.76 13.10
CA PRO A 268 -12.34 -11.72 12.34
C PRO A 268 -12.44 -10.66 11.25
N GLY A 269 -11.43 -9.79 11.16
CA GLY A 269 -11.40 -8.72 10.15
C GLY A 269 -12.19 -7.46 10.52
N ILE A 270 -12.34 -7.18 11.82
CA ILE A 270 -13.02 -5.96 12.31
C ILE A 270 -12.38 -4.68 11.76
N ASP A 271 -11.05 -4.65 11.63
CA ASP A 271 -10.32 -3.49 11.13
C ASP A 271 -10.69 -3.23 9.65
N GLU A 272 -10.81 -4.30 8.86
CA GLU A 272 -11.31 -4.25 7.49
C GLU A 272 -12.79 -3.83 7.43
N MET A 273 -13.62 -4.30 8.36
CA MET A 273 -15.04 -3.91 8.46
C MET A 273 -15.21 -2.41 8.67
N LEU A 274 -14.43 -1.86 9.60
CA LEU A 274 -14.50 -0.45 9.99
C LEU A 274 -13.96 0.46 8.90
N SER A 275 -12.88 0.01 8.24
CA SER A 275 -12.36 0.65 7.04
C SER A 275 -13.42 0.71 5.94
N LEU A 276 -14.15 -0.39 5.72
CA LEU A 276 -15.23 -0.45 4.74
C LEU A 276 -16.36 0.52 5.11
N VAL A 277 -16.83 0.51 6.36
CA VAL A 277 -17.89 1.43 6.82
C VAL A 277 -17.49 2.89 6.55
N THR A 278 -16.26 3.26 6.89
CA THR A 278 -15.75 4.63 6.69
C THR A 278 -15.72 5.03 5.21
N VAL A 279 -15.18 4.16 4.34
CA VAL A 279 -15.15 4.41 2.89
C VAL A 279 -16.57 4.56 2.33
N MET A 280 -17.51 3.80 2.86
CA MET A 280 -18.90 3.83 2.37
C MET A 280 -19.65 5.07 2.81
N GLU A 281 -19.42 5.56 4.02
CA GLU A 281 -19.94 6.85 4.46
C GLU A 281 -19.43 7.99 3.57
N LEU A 282 -18.16 7.94 3.18
CA LEU A 282 -17.57 8.91 2.27
C LEU A 282 -18.20 8.85 0.88
N LEU A 283 -18.43 7.65 0.33
CA LEU A 283 -19.13 7.47 -0.95
C LEU A 283 -20.60 7.91 -0.91
N GLU A 284 -21.25 7.86 0.25
CA GLU A 284 -22.63 8.33 0.44
C GLU A 284 -22.72 9.84 0.61
N SER A 285 -21.71 10.48 1.20
CA SER A 285 -21.67 11.94 1.41
C SER A 285 -21.78 12.75 0.12
N LYS A 286 -21.32 12.17 -1.01
CA LYS A 286 -21.19 12.83 -2.33
C LYS A 286 -20.34 14.11 -2.30
N GLU A 287 -19.49 14.27 -1.29
CA GLU A 287 -18.54 15.39 -1.24
C GLU A 287 -17.41 15.24 -2.26
N GLN A 288 -17.11 14.00 -2.64
CA GLN A 288 -16.04 13.62 -3.57
C GLN A 288 -16.65 13.01 -4.83
N ASP A 289 -16.14 13.42 -5.98
CA ASP A 289 -16.49 12.84 -7.28
C ASP A 289 -15.76 11.51 -7.51
N LEU A 290 -14.55 11.37 -6.97
CA LEU A 290 -13.75 10.15 -7.05
C LEU A 290 -13.01 9.88 -5.74
N ILE A 291 -13.11 8.64 -5.26
CA ILE A 291 -12.31 8.12 -4.15
C ILE A 291 -11.33 7.06 -4.67
N VAL A 292 -10.05 7.22 -4.36
CA VAL A 292 -9.00 6.22 -4.62
C VAL A 292 -8.58 5.58 -3.30
N LEU A 293 -8.80 4.29 -3.15
CA LEU A 293 -8.48 3.53 -1.95
C LEU A 293 -7.17 2.76 -2.14
N ASP A 294 -6.15 3.16 -1.39
CA ASP A 294 -4.92 2.39 -1.20
C ASP A 294 -5.17 1.33 -0.13
N THR A 295 -5.23 0.07 -0.55
CA THR A 295 -5.65 -1.02 0.34
C THR A 295 -4.47 -1.65 1.06
N ALA A 296 -4.75 -2.36 2.16
CA ALA A 296 -3.80 -3.29 2.78
C ALA A 296 -3.36 -4.41 1.79
N PRO A 297 -2.33 -5.22 2.13
CA PRO A 297 -1.89 -6.34 1.29
C PRO A 297 -3.02 -7.32 0.92
N THR A 298 -2.83 -8.04 -0.19
CA THR A 298 -3.85 -8.92 -0.83
C THR A 298 -4.76 -9.72 0.11
N GLY A 299 -4.23 -10.34 1.17
CA GLY A 299 -5.03 -11.14 2.10
C GLY A 299 -6.06 -10.31 2.91
N HIS A 300 -5.67 -9.13 3.39
CA HIS A 300 -6.59 -8.22 4.10
C HIS A 300 -7.58 -7.58 3.12
N LEU A 301 -7.15 -7.31 1.89
CA LEU A 301 -8.04 -6.81 0.84
C LEU A 301 -9.16 -7.81 0.51
N LEU A 302 -8.86 -9.11 0.35
CA LEU A 302 -9.91 -10.10 0.10
C LEU A 302 -10.92 -10.17 1.25
N ARG A 303 -10.43 -10.11 2.49
CA ARG A 303 -11.30 -10.00 3.67
C ARG A 303 -12.18 -8.75 3.60
N PHE A 304 -11.61 -7.58 3.31
CA PHE A 304 -12.35 -6.34 3.12
C PHE A 304 -13.47 -6.48 2.07
N LEU A 305 -13.22 -7.17 0.96
CA LEU A 305 -14.21 -7.40 -0.10
C LEU A 305 -15.30 -8.41 0.31
N GLU A 306 -14.99 -9.36 1.20
CA GLU A 306 -15.91 -10.34 1.76
C GLU A 306 -16.74 -9.77 2.94
N MET A 307 -16.19 -8.78 3.65
CA MET A 307 -16.80 -8.17 4.85
C MET A 307 -18.26 -7.73 4.69
N PRO A 308 -18.72 -7.16 3.56
CA PRO A 308 -20.11 -6.75 3.44
C PRO A 308 -21.09 -7.93 3.61
N THR A 309 -20.70 -9.12 3.12
CA THR A 309 -21.51 -10.35 3.27
C THR A 309 -21.53 -10.80 4.73
N ALA A 310 -20.35 -10.91 5.35
CA ALA A 310 -20.21 -11.35 6.74
C ALA A 310 -20.95 -10.42 7.71
N MET A 311 -20.84 -9.11 7.49
CA MET A 311 -21.51 -8.10 8.29
C MET A 311 -23.03 -8.13 8.10
N GLY A 312 -23.52 -8.40 6.88
CA GLY A 312 -24.94 -8.61 6.62
C GLY A 312 -25.51 -9.80 7.40
N ASP A 313 -24.80 -10.92 7.42
CA ASP A 313 -25.18 -12.13 8.15
C ASP A 313 -25.14 -11.93 9.67
N TRP A 314 -24.10 -11.27 10.17
CA TRP A 314 -23.97 -10.93 11.59
C TRP A 314 -25.09 -10.01 12.06
N LEU A 315 -25.40 -8.95 11.30
CA LEU A 315 -26.53 -8.07 11.61
C LEU A 315 -27.86 -8.84 11.60
N ALA A 316 -28.06 -9.75 10.63
CA ALA A 316 -29.26 -10.59 10.59
C ALA A 316 -29.38 -11.52 11.81
N TRP A 317 -28.26 -12.06 12.31
CA TRP A 317 -28.23 -12.84 13.55
C TRP A 317 -28.58 -11.99 14.77
N ILE A 318 -28.02 -10.78 14.90
CA ILE A 318 -28.39 -9.83 15.99
C ILE A 318 -29.88 -9.52 15.96
N PHE A 319 -30.45 -9.25 14.78
CA PHE A 319 -31.88 -9.00 14.64
C PHE A 319 -32.72 -10.20 15.11
N LYS A 320 -32.32 -11.44 14.79
CA LYS A 320 -33.01 -12.65 15.26
C LYS A 320 -32.93 -12.81 16.78
N LEU A 321 -31.76 -12.57 17.35
CA LEU A 321 -31.56 -12.63 18.80
C LEU A 321 -32.48 -11.62 19.49
N TRP A 322 -32.50 -10.37 19.01
CA TRP A 322 -33.35 -9.33 19.57
C TRP A 322 -34.85 -9.67 19.51
N ILE A 323 -35.34 -10.20 18.39
CA ILE A 323 -36.73 -10.65 18.25
C ILE A 323 -37.10 -11.69 19.33
N LYS A 324 -36.15 -12.57 19.68
CA LYS A 324 -36.34 -13.59 20.72
C LYS A 324 -36.42 -13.01 22.14
N TYR A 325 -35.83 -11.84 22.38
CA TYR A 325 -35.79 -11.15 23.68
C TYR A 325 -36.63 -9.86 23.71
N GLN A 326 -37.65 -9.75 22.85
CA GLN A 326 -38.52 -8.57 22.70
C GLN A 326 -39.17 -8.06 23.99
N ASN A 327 -39.35 -8.93 24.98
CA ASN A 327 -39.95 -8.57 26.26
C ASN A 327 -39.03 -7.72 27.18
N VAL A 328 -37.79 -7.44 26.78
CA VAL A 328 -36.79 -6.76 27.63
C VAL A 328 -36.34 -5.37 27.11
N LEU A 329 -36.71 -4.94 25.90
CA LEU A 329 -35.98 -3.82 25.26
C LEU A 329 -36.85 -2.73 24.62
N GLY A 330 -36.96 -1.60 25.33
CA GLY A 330 -37.54 -0.34 24.86
C GLY A 330 -36.56 0.60 24.12
N ARG A 331 -35.59 0.09 23.36
CA ARG A 331 -34.59 0.92 22.64
C ARG A 331 -34.76 0.87 21.13
N THR A 332 -35.75 1.62 20.62
CA THR A 332 -36.03 1.77 19.18
C THR A 332 -34.89 2.45 18.42
N GLU A 333 -34.09 3.28 19.09
CA GLU A 333 -33.01 4.06 18.49
C GLU A 333 -31.82 3.21 18.03
N LEU A 334 -31.35 2.28 18.87
CA LEU A 334 -30.31 1.30 18.50
C LEU A 334 -30.73 0.46 17.28
N MET A 335 -32.00 0.03 17.24
CA MET A 335 -32.54 -0.72 16.11
C MET A 335 -32.56 0.11 14.83
N GLY A 336 -32.90 1.41 14.94
CA GLY A 336 -32.78 2.35 13.84
C GLY A 336 -31.35 2.42 13.30
N ARG A 337 -30.36 2.61 14.17
CA ARG A 337 -28.94 2.66 13.78
C ARG A 337 -28.45 1.35 13.15
N LEU A 338 -28.73 0.19 13.76
CA LEU A 338 -28.34 -1.12 13.21
C LEU A 338 -29.00 -1.39 11.84
N ARG A 339 -30.25 -0.95 11.65
CA ARG A 339 -30.95 -1.06 10.37
C ARG A 339 -30.30 -0.17 9.31
N THR A 340 -29.97 1.07 9.65
CA THR A 340 -29.26 1.99 8.77
C THR A 340 -27.90 1.42 8.38
N LEU A 341 -27.12 0.95 9.35
CA LEU A 341 -25.83 0.31 9.12
C LEU A 341 -25.94 -0.88 8.17
N ARG A 342 -26.93 -1.77 8.37
CA ARG A 342 -27.20 -2.87 7.45
C ARG A 342 -27.49 -2.39 6.02
N GLN A 343 -28.33 -1.37 5.89
CA GLN A 343 -28.67 -0.81 4.57
C GLN A 343 -27.44 -0.24 3.86
N ARG A 344 -26.60 0.52 4.59
CA ARG A 344 -25.32 1.06 4.07
C ARG A 344 -24.42 -0.05 3.58
N VAL A 345 -24.20 -1.09 4.38
CA VAL A 345 -23.35 -2.25 4.03
C VAL A 345 -23.87 -2.99 2.78
N MET A 346 -25.18 -3.17 2.65
CA MET A 346 -25.75 -3.83 1.46
C MET A 346 -25.62 -2.95 0.20
N GLN A 347 -25.82 -1.63 0.32
CA GLN A 347 -25.65 -0.70 -0.80
C GLN A 347 -24.19 -0.61 -1.23
N ALA A 348 -23.29 -0.54 -0.27
CA ALA A 348 -21.86 -0.61 -0.44
C ALA A 348 -21.43 -1.83 -1.24
N GLN A 349 -21.87 -3.02 -0.82
CA GLN A 349 -21.58 -4.27 -1.51
C GLN A 349 -22.01 -4.24 -2.97
N LYS A 350 -23.20 -3.68 -3.23
CA LYS A 350 -23.72 -3.56 -4.60
C LYS A 350 -22.87 -2.61 -5.44
N LYS A 351 -22.48 -1.45 -4.90
CA LYS A 351 -21.63 -0.47 -5.59
C LYS A 351 -20.22 -1.00 -5.85
N LEU A 352 -19.64 -1.72 -4.89
CA LEU A 352 -18.32 -2.35 -5.04
C LEU A 352 -18.29 -3.28 -6.25
N LYS A 353 -19.34 -4.08 -6.44
CA LYS A 353 -19.46 -5.03 -7.57
C LYS A 353 -19.91 -4.40 -8.88
N ASP A 354 -20.37 -3.15 -8.89
CA ASP A 354 -20.89 -2.51 -10.09
C ASP A 354 -19.74 -1.87 -10.90
N PRO A 355 -19.42 -2.41 -12.10
CA PRO A 355 -18.33 -1.90 -12.94
C PRO A 355 -18.59 -0.48 -13.45
N LYS A 356 -19.80 0.07 -13.32
CA LYS A 356 -20.05 1.49 -13.62
C LYS A 356 -19.51 2.42 -12.55
N TYR A 357 -19.40 1.96 -11.30
CA TYR A 357 -19.04 2.79 -10.16
C TYR A 357 -17.63 2.48 -9.64
N THR A 358 -17.24 1.20 -9.66
CA THR A 358 -16.00 0.73 -9.03
C THR A 358 -15.07 0.12 -10.07
N GLU A 359 -13.78 0.46 -10.02
CA GLU A 359 -12.70 -0.22 -10.76
C GLU A 359 -11.70 -0.80 -9.77
N PHE A 360 -11.25 -2.03 -10.01
CA PHE A 360 -10.11 -2.60 -9.30
C PHE A 360 -8.84 -2.52 -10.15
N ILE A 361 -7.75 -2.05 -9.55
CA ILE A 361 -6.44 -1.95 -10.18
C ILE A 361 -5.44 -2.80 -9.40
N GLY A 362 -4.94 -3.85 -10.06
CA GLY A 362 -3.89 -4.71 -9.51
C GLY A 362 -2.51 -4.09 -9.74
N VAL A 363 -1.62 -4.12 -8.74
CA VAL A 363 -0.24 -3.67 -8.88
C VAL A 363 0.72 -4.83 -8.69
N ILE A 364 1.65 -4.99 -9.64
CA ILE A 364 2.61 -6.10 -9.67
C ILE A 364 4.03 -5.61 -9.96
N GLN A 365 4.99 -6.49 -9.72
CA GLN A 365 6.37 -6.41 -10.20
C GLN A 365 6.70 -7.73 -10.90
N ALA A 366 7.68 -7.72 -11.82
CA ALA A 366 8.15 -8.92 -12.54
C ALA A 366 8.90 -9.90 -11.63
N GLN A 367 8.19 -10.53 -10.69
CA GLN A 367 8.70 -11.59 -9.83
C GLN A 367 7.68 -12.72 -9.79
N THR A 368 8.11 -13.95 -10.05
CA THR A 368 7.23 -15.12 -10.23
C THR A 368 6.23 -15.31 -9.09
N ALA A 369 6.67 -15.15 -7.84
CA ALA A 369 5.77 -15.27 -6.68
C ALA A 369 4.74 -14.14 -6.59
N ILE A 370 5.09 -12.92 -7.03
CA ILE A 370 4.20 -11.76 -7.03
C ILE A 370 3.17 -11.89 -8.15
N THR A 371 3.60 -12.28 -9.35
CA THR A 371 2.72 -12.44 -10.51
C THR A 371 1.74 -13.60 -10.30
N ALA A 372 2.19 -14.72 -9.73
CA ALA A 372 1.30 -15.85 -9.40
C ALA A 372 0.24 -15.48 -8.35
N GLU A 373 0.59 -14.68 -7.35
CA GLU A 373 -0.37 -14.19 -6.35
C GLU A 373 -1.36 -13.20 -6.95
N ALA A 374 -0.90 -12.29 -7.79
CA ALA A 374 -1.77 -11.34 -8.49
C ALA A 374 -2.74 -12.05 -9.43
N HIS A 375 -2.31 -13.12 -10.12
CA HIS A 375 -3.20 -13.95 -10.93
C HIS A 375 -4.30 -14.61 -10.09
N ARG A 376 -3.96 -15.20 -8.93
CA ARG A 376 -4.96 -15.77 -8.01
C ARG A 376 -5.96 -14.72 -7.53
N LEU A 377 -5.48 -13.51 -7.23
CA LEU A 377 -6.33 -12.38 -6.89
C LEU A 377 -7.28 -12.03 -8.03
N SER A 378 -6.79 -11.89 -9.26
CA SER A 378 -7.63 -11.60 -10.44
C SER A 378 -8.74 -12.64 -10.65
N GLU A 379 -8.41 -13.93 -10.52
CA GLU A 379 -9.40 -15.01 -10.62
C GLU A 379 -10.44 -14.94 -9.49
N THR A 380 -10.03 -14.57 -8.28
CA THR A 380 -10.94 -14.39 -7.13
C THR A 380 -11.85 -13.19 -7.33
N LEU A 381 -11.33 -12.07 -7.85
CA LEU A 381 -12.14 -10.89 -8.16
C LEU A 381 -13.20 -11.20 -9.23
N LYS A 382 -12.82 -12.00 -10.23
CA LYS A 382 -13.74 -12.48 -11.27
C LYS A 382 -14.87 -13.33 -10.69
N THR A 383 -14.58 -14.27 -9.79
CA THR A 383 -15.63 -15.07 -9.13
C THR A 383 -16.53 -14.23 -8.22
N MET A 384 -16.01 -13.15 -7.66
CA MET A 384 -16.78 -12.17 -6.87
C MET A 384 -17.63 -11.22 -7.72
N GLY A 385 -17.43 -11.21 -9.05
CA GLY A 385 -18.12 -10.32 -9.99
C GLY A 385 -17.57 -8.89 -10.01
N MET A 386 -16.31 -8.69 -9.58
CA MET A 386 -15.65 -7.40 -9.58
C MET A 386 -14.93 -7.17 -10.91
N ALA A 387 -15.03 -5.95 -11.46
CA ALA A 387 -14.27 -5.58 -12.64
C ALA A 387 -12.82 -5.22 -12.29
N GLN A 388 -11.90 -5.79 -13.07
CA GLN A 388 -10.49 -5.45 -13.05
C GLN A 388 -10.03 -5.30 -14.50
N ARG A 389 -10.05 -4.08 -15.02
CA ARG A 389 -9.62 -3.78 -16.39
C ARG A 389 -8.13 -3.58 -16.50
N TYR A 390 -7.48 -3.10 -15.44
CA TYR A 390 -6.05 -2.75 -15.48
C TYR A 390 -5.21 -3.51 -14.46
N ILE A 391 -3.97 -3.77 -14.88
CA ILE A 391 -2.88 -4.19 -14.00
C ILE A 391 -1.69 -3.28 -14.25
N VAL A 392 -1.19 -2.64 -13.19
CA VAL A 392 0.02 -1.84 -13.24
C VAL A 392 1.22 -2.73 -13.03
N HIS A 393 2.06 -2.84 -14.05
CA HIS A 393 3.39 -3.40 -13.94
C HIS A 393 4.33 -2.29 -13.45
N ASN A 394 4.52 -2.21 -12.14
CA ASN A 394 5.34 -1.19 -11.51
C ASN A 394 6.83 -1.56 -11.54
N ARG A 395 7.68 -0.53 -11.56
CA ARG A 395 9.15 -0.64 -11.71
C ARG A 395 9.54 -1.44 -12.95
N PHE A 396 8.78 -1.23 -14.02
CA PHE A 396 9.03 -1.90 -15.29
C PHE A 396 10.39 -1.52 -15.87
N GLU A 397 11.12 -2.52 -16.34
CA GLU A 397 12.36 -2.35 -17.11
C GLU A 397 12.21 -2.99 -18.50
N PRO A 398 12.72 -2.35 -19.57
CA PRO A 398 12.67 -2.92 -20.92
C PRO A 398 13.27 -4.33 -20.97
N GLY A 399 12.57 -5.26 -21.61
CA GLY A 399 12.97 -6.67 -21.71
C GLY A 399 12.38 -7.58 -20.63
N GLN A 400 11.79 -7.03 -19.56
CA GLN A 400 11.00 -7.84 -18.62
C GLN A 400 9.72 -8.32 -19.30
N LYS A 401 9.54 -9.65 -19.36
CA LYS A 401 8.32 -10.26 -19.85
C LYS A 401 7.56 -10.88 -18.69
N LEU A 402 6.26 -10.60 -18.63
CA LEU A 402 5.34 -11.40 -17.82
C LEU A 402 5.11 -12.73 -18.55
N ALA A 403 4.87 -13.81 -17.80
CA ALA A 403 4.54 -15.09 -18.42
C ALA A 403 3.28 -14.96 -19.28
N GLU A 404 3.31 -15.57 -20.46
CA GLU A 404 2.24 -15.47 -21.45
C GLU A 404 0.91 -15.98 -20.87
N GLY A 405 -0.18 -15.29 -21.19
CA GLY A 405 -1.54 -15.69 -20.83
C GLY A 405 -2.00 -15.37 -19.40
N LEU A 406 -1.11 -14.94 -18.49
CA LEU A 406 -1.49 -14.63 -17.09
C LEU A 406 -2.58 -13.56 -16.97
N PHE A 407 -2.53 -12.52 -17.79
CA PHE A 407 -3.44 -11.36 -17.66
C PHE A 407 -4.08 -11.01 -19.00
N SER A 408 -4.59 -12.04 -19.70
CA SER A 408 -5.12 -11.91 -21.06
C SER A 408 -6.38 -11.06 -21.16
N GLU A 409 -7.15 -10.94 -20.07
CA GLU A 409 -8.37 -10.12 -20.00
C GLU A 409 -8.10 -8.69 -19.53
N GLN A 410 -6.88 -8.39 -19.05
CA GLN A 410 -6.51 -7.09 -18.49
C GLN A 410 -5.59 -6.30 -19.42
N THR A 411 -5.72 -4.99 -19.37
CA THR A 411 -4.76 -4.07 -19.95
C THR A 411 -3.59 -3.87 -18.99
N ILE A 412 -2.39 -4.26 -19.40
CA ILE A 412 -1.18 -4.05 -18.61
C ILE A 412 -0.68 -2.62 -18.87
N VAL A 413 -0.64 -1.80 -17.82
CA VAL A 413 -0.09 -0.45 -17.84
C VAL A 413 1.31 -0.50 -17.22
N HIS A 414 2.32 -0.05 -17.97
CA HIS A 414 3.71 -0.12 -17.54
C HIS A 414 4.12 1.19 -16.85
N LEU A 415 4.47 1.10 -15.57
CA LEU A 415 5.06 2.21 -14.83
C LEU A 415 6.56 1.94 -14.65
N PRO A 416 7.45 2.65 -15.37
CA PRO A 416 8.88 2.45 -15.23
C PRO A 416 9.38 2.83 -13.84
N GLY A 417 10.62 2.44 -13.54
CA GLY A 417 11.30 2.86 -12.32
C GLY A 417 11.34 4.39 -12.22
N LEU A 418 10.79 4.94 -11.13
CA LEU A 418 10.78 6.37 -10.90
C LEU A 418 12.09 6.82 -10.23
N PRO A 419 12.62 8.00 -10.59
CA PRO A 419 13.78 8.58 -9.93
C PRO A 419 13.53 8.77 -8.44
N ARG A 420 14.56 8.49 -7.65
CA ARG A 420 14.48 8.47 -6.19
C ARG A 420 15.10 9.70 -5.54
N SER A 421 15.96 10.41 -6.26
CA SER A 421 16.56 11.68 -5.81
C SER A 421 15.61 12.89 -5.82
N ILE A 422 14.43 12.78 -6.44
CA ILE A 422 13.42 13.84 -6.48
C ILE A 422 12.48 13.81 -5.27
N ALA A 423 11.82 14.93 -5.00
CA ALA A 423 10.85 15.07 -3.93
C ALA A 423 9.68 14.06 -4.10
N PRO A 424 9.09 13.55 -2.99
CA PRO A 424 7.99 12.59 -3.05
C PRO A 424 6.82 13.05 -3.92
N SER A 425 6.36 14.30 -3.75
CA SER A 425 5.28 14.89 -4.53
C SER A 425 5.57 14.95 -6.04
N ASP A 426 6.80 15.35 -6.42
CA ASP A 426 7.24 15.38 -7.82
C ASP A 426 7.27 13.97 -8.44
N ARG A 427 7.61 12.97 -7.63
CA ARG A 427 7.55 11.55 -8.04
C ARG A 427 6.13 11.10 -8.30
N ILE A 428 5.16 11.52 -7.48
CA ILE A 428 3.74 11.22 -7.69
C ILE A 428 3.21 11.91 -8.95
N GLN A 429 3.56 13.18 -9.17
CA GLN A 429 3.25 13.91 -10.40
C GLN A 429 3.79 13.21 -11.64
N MET A 430 5.05 12.76 -11.58
CA MET A 430 5.67 12.01 -12.67
C MET A 430 4.96 10.69 -12.91
N ALA A 431 4.66 9.93 -11.86
CA ALA A 431 3.90 8.69 -11.97
C ALA A 431 2.53 8.92 -12.62
N ALA A 432 1.82 9.99 -12.26
CA ALA A 432 0.53 10.35 -12.84
C ALA A 432 0.64 10.56 -14.35
N LYS A 433 1.65 11.32 -14.81
CA LYS A 433 1.90 11.57 -16.24
C LYS A 433 2.27 10.32 -17.03
N LEU A 434 2.91 9.34 -16.39
CA LEU A 434 3.28 8.08 -17.04
C LEU A 434 2.12 7.09 -17.10
N LEU A 435 1.22 7.14 -16.11
CA LEU A 435 0.07 6.25 -16.01
C LEU A 435 -1.11 6.68 -16.89
N PHE A 436 -1.33 7.98 -17.10
CA PHE A 436 -2.41 8.53 -17.93
C PHE A 436 -1.91 9.00 -19.28
#